data_AF-A0A8T4ZM61-F1
#
_entry.id   AF-A0A8T4ZM61-F1
#
_cell.length_a   1.000
_cell.length_b   1.000
_cell.length_c   1.000
_cell.angle_alpha   90.00
_cell.angle_beta   90.00
_cell.angle_gamma   90.00
#
_symmetry.space_group_name_H-M   'P 1'
#
loop_
_entity.id
_entity.type
_entity.pdbx_description
1 polymer ?
#
loop_
_entity_poly.entity_id
_entity_poly.type
_entity_poly.pdbx_seq_one_letter_code
_entity_poly.pdbx_strand_id
1 'polypeptide(L)'
;MVRAWKKRRAERRGSAKRGKKLGEHGGGRLSPAYDIVVEVWPKCHLTWNRGTYTRTVTDILNGKAVNILYVIHRSFCVLCRREAEPKVQGAMPGFRFGNNLIRYAVDLRVEEKMTYASVVNIIMKTYSLEVTAQTIHDWCLKAAELSKPVYEDINRLANEGQVLHVDETGMPVDGANEWLWVKVTKDATVYRVYGNRGSKALQDLFQGWKGKVAVSDFYPALNAIGKLGVMEQRCVAHLLRLIGKALDESRSPLAEVFIHDLKELFSLRSTREAEAGLDRLLDKYGEAIRADKALKRLCKLLKRHRNHLFTYMDQGEVPRTNNLAEREIRPFIVLRKRAQCFRSEASAEAHARLLTVWRTRFRSGQPWLAGIL
;
A
#
# COMPACT_ATOMS: atom_id res chain seq x y z
N MET A 1 16.19 12.24 -25.51
CA MET A 1 17.58 12.36 -24.97
C MET A 1 17.52 12.16 -23.46
N VAL A 2 17.78 10.95 -22.99
CA VAL A 2 17.56 10.54 -21.58
C VAL A 2 18.76 10.97 -20.74
N ARG A 3 18.57 11.93 -19.81
CA ARG A 3 19.61 12.35 -18.86
C ARG A 3 19.53 11.52 -17.58
N ALA A 4 20.47 10.58 -17.43
CA ALA A 4 20.73 9.86 -16.20
C ALA A 4 21.40 10.78 -15.16
N TRP A 5 20.94 10.73 -13.90
CA TRP A 5 21.59 11.44 -12.79
C TRP A 5 22.30 10.46 -11.86
N LYS A 6 23.63 10.64 -11.73
CA LYS A 6 24.48 10.01 -10.71
C LYS A 6 24.12 10.59 -9.33
N LYS A 7 23.64 9.75 -8.41
CA LYS A 7 23.54 10.03 -6.97
C LYS A 7 24.95 9.98 -6.34
N ARG A 8 25.34 11.02 -5.59
CA ARG A 8 26.50 11.01 -4.67
C ARG A 8 26.33 9.85 -3.68
N ARG A 9 27.26 8.87 -3.72
CA ARG A 9 27.36 7.81 -2.70
C ARG A 9 27.89 8.45 -1.41
N ALA A 10 27.10 8.42 -0.35
CA ALA A 10 27.67 8.44 1.00
C ALA A 10 28.46 7.14 1.19
N GLU A 11 29.68 7.25 1.69
CA GLU A 11 30.55 6.11 1.99
C GLU A 11 29.87 5.18 2.99
N ARG A 12 29.41 4.02 2.48
CA ARG A 12 28.86 2.96 3.31
C ARG A 12 30.04 2.27 4.01
N ARG A 13 30.13 2.39 5.34
CA ARG A 13 30.89 1.45 6.16
C ARG A 13 30.39 0.03 5.85
N GLY A 14 31.32 -0.85 5.51
CA GLY A 14 31.02 -2.15 4.91
C GLY A 14 29.98 -2.95 5.70
N SER A 15 28.85 -3.24 5.06
CA SER A 15 27.92 -4.24 5.57
C SER A 15 28.60 -5.60 5.43
N ALA A 16 28.99 -6.21 6.55
CA ALA A 16 29.24 -7.65 6.56
C ALA A 16 28.01 -8.32 5.94
N LYS A 17 28.19 -9.07 4.85
CA LYS A 17 27.10 -9.82 4.21
C LYS A 17 26.48 -10.73 5.28
N ARG A 18 25.28 -10.39 5.75
CA ARG A 18 24.46 -11.32 6.54
C ARG A 18 23.84 -12.32 5.56
N GLY A 19 24.68 -13.26 5.15
CA GLY A 19 24.33 -14.37 4.27
C GLY A 19 25.26 -15.54 4.57
N LYS A 20 24.81 -16.74 4.23
CA LYS A 20 25.59 -17.98 4.35
C LYS A 20 26.98 -17.78 3.70
N LYS A 21 28.04 -18.29 4.34
CA LYS A 21 29.41 -18.21 3.80
C LYS A 21 29.45 -18.83 2.39
N LEU A 22 30.18 -18.19 1.48
CA LEU A 22 30.43 -18.73 0.14
C LEU A 22 31.16 -20.07 0.29
N GLY A 23 30.55 -21.18 -0.14
CA GLY A 23 31.18 -22.51 -0.15
C GLY A 23 30.55 -23.60 0.73
N GLU A 24 29.51 -23.33 1.52
CA GLU A 24 28.77 -24.41 2.18
C GLU A 24 27.86 -25.13 1.18
N HIS A 25 28.04 -26.45 1.02
CA HIS A 25 27.11 -27.31 0.30
C HIS A 25 25.69 -27.09 0.83
N GLY A 26 24.76 -26.77 -0.08
CA GLY A 26 23.36 -26.53 0.27
C GLY A 26 22.74 -27.81 0.81
N GLY A 27 22.46 -27.85 2.12
CA GLY A 27 21.55 -28.84 2.69
C GLY A 27 20.16 -28.64 2.10
N GLY A 28 19.87 -29.32 0.99
CA GLY A 28 18.54 -29.34 0.40
C GLY A 28 17.58 -30.10 1.32
N ARG A 29 16.34 -29.64 1.42
CA ARG A 29 15.28 -30.43 2.05
C ARG A 29 15.18 -31.76 1.30
N LEU A 30 15.15 -32.89 2.01
CA LEU A 30 14.85 -34.18 1.36
C LEU A 30 13.44 -34.12 0.76
N SER A 31 13.24 -34.75 -0.38
CA SER A 31 11.90 -34.87 -0.95
C SER A 31 11.04 -35.74 -0.02
N PRO A 32 9.89 -35.26 0.45
CA PRO A 32 9.02 -36.06 1.31
C PRO A 32 8.42 -37.22 0.53
N ALA A 33 7.90 -38.21 1.27
CA ALA A 33 6.98 -39.19 0.68
C ALA A 33 5.77 -38.46 0.06
N TYR A 34 5.24 -39.00 -1.04
CA TYR A 34 4.12 -38.40 -1.76
C TYR A 34 2.81 -39.10 -1.41
N ASP A 35 1.74 -38.31 -1.35
CA ASP A 35 0.37 -38.77 -1.10
C ASP A 35 -0.40 -38.92 -2.41
N ILE A 36 -0.08 -38.09 -3.42
CA ILE A 36 -0.79 -38.01 -4.70
C ILE A 36 0.23 -37.98 -5.83
N VAL A 37 -0.06 -38.68 -6.93
CA VAL A 37 0.72 -38.62 -8.18
C VAL A 37 -0.09 -37.91 -9.25
N VAL A 38 0.52 -36.95 -9.93
CA VAL A 38 -0.09 -36.21 -11.03
C VAL A 38 0.83 -36.25 -12.24
N GLU A 39 0.36 -36.85 -13.34
CA GLU A 39 1.05 -36.79 -14.62
C GLU A 39 0.72 -35.50 -15.36
N VAL A 40 1.75 -34.81 -15.84
CA VAL A 40 1.62 -33.55 -16.55
C VAL A 40 2.21 -33.71 -17.94
N TRP A 41 1.34 -33.61 -18.93
CA TRP A 41 1.68 -33.81 -20.34
C TRP A 41 1.72 -32.49 -21.11
N PRO A 42 2.68 -32.33 -22.04
CA PRO A 42 2.78 -31.14 -22.87
C PRO A 42 1.60 -31.06 -23.84
N LYS A 43 0.86 -29.96 -23.78
CA LYS A 43 -0.20 -29.64 -24.75
C LYS A 43 0.45 -29.00 -25.98
N CYS A 44 0.80 -29.81 -26.97
CA CYS A 44 1.31 -29.36 -28.26
C CYS A 44 0.75 -30.25 -29.39
N HIS A 45 1.22 -30.04 -30.63
CA HIS A 45 0.72 -30.74 -31.82
C HIS A 45 1.24 -32.19 -31.87
N LEU A 46 2.11 -32.51 -32.84
CA LEU A 46 2.73 -33.82 -32.97
C LEU A 46 4.02 -33.87 -32.15
N THR A 47 3.98 -34.60 -31.04
CA THR A 47 5.03 -34.63 -30.02
C THR A 47 5.76 -35.96 -30.00
N TRP A 48 7.09 -35.91 -29.93
CA TRP A 48 7.95 -37.07 -29.70
C TRP A 48 8.50 -37.03 -28.27
N ASN A 49 8.34 -38.11 -27.51
CA ASN A 49 8.74 -38.16 -26.09
C ASN A 49 10.25 -37.94 -25.93
N ARG A 50 10.63 -37.01 -25.04
CA ARG A 50 12.02 -36.67 -24.69
C ARG A 50 12.41 -37.07 -23.26
N GLY A 51 11.54 -37.81 -22.58
CA GLY A 51 11.72 -38.31 -21.23
C GLY A 51 10.86 -37.58 -20.20
N THR A 52 10.97 -38.06 -18.96
CA THR A 52 10.23 -37.55 -17.81
C THR A 52 11.17 -37.09 -16.72
N TYR A 53 10.69 -36.20 -15.86
CA TYR A 53 11.33 -35.92 -14.58
C TYR A 53 10.27 -35.72 -13.50
N THR A 54 10.65 -35.88 -12.24
CA THR A 54 9.73 -35.78 -11.12
C THR A 54 9.99 -34.54 -10.27
N ARG A 55 8.91 -34.01 -9.68
CA ARG A 55 8.97 -32.91 -8.71
C ARG A 55 7.94 -33.12 -7.62
N THR A 56 8.39 -33.32 -6.39
CA THR A 56 7.50 -33.35 -5.21
C THR A 56 7.22 -31.93 -4.73
N VAL A 57 5.94 -31.62 -4.54
CA VAL A 57 5.45 -30.32 -4.09
C VAL A 57 4.54 -30.53 -2.88
N THR A 58 4.82 -29.84 -1.78
CA THR A 58 3.92 -29.81 -0.61
C THR A 58 2.90 -28.67 -0.77
N ASP A 59 1.61 -28.95 -0.70
CA ASP A 59 0.55 -27.94 -0.81
C ASP A 59 -0.61 -28.18 0.18
N ILE A 60 -1.55 -27.24 0.26
CA ILE A 60 -2.80 -27.41 1.00
C ILE A 60 -3.93 -27.69 0.01
N LEU A 61 -4.52 -28.89 0.08
CA LEU A 61 -5.73 -29.27 -0.67
C LEU A 61 -6.85 -29.64 0.29
N ASN A 62 -8.04 -29.06 0.10
CA ASN A 62 -9.22 -29.33 0.93
C ASN A 62 -8.95 -29.24 2.44
N GLY A 63 -8.15 -28.25 2.85
CA GLY A 63 -7.81 -28.01 4.26
C GLY A 63 -6.77 -28.97 4.85
N LYS A 64 -6.11 -29.81 4.04
CA LYS A 64 -5.06 -30.73 4.49
C LYS A 64 -3.75 -30.46 3.74
N ALA A 65 -2.63 -30.59 4.44
CA ALA A 65 -1.33 -30.63 3.80
C ALA A 65 -1.16 -31.97 3.07
N VAL A 66 -0.71 -31.90 1.82
CA VAL A 66 -0.47 -33.06 0.96
C VAL A 66 0.82 -32.87 0.17
N ASN A 67 1.53 -33.95 -0.10
CA ASN A 67 2.70 -34.00 -0.95
C ASN A 67 2.30 -34.58 -2.31
N ILE A 68 2.41 -33.76 -3.36
CA ILE A 68 2.04 -34.10 -4.72
C ILE A 68 3.31 -34.39 -5.51
N LEU A 69 3.46 -35.62 -6.01
CA LEU A 69 4.49 -36.00 -6.98
C LEU A 69 4.01 -35.64 -8.38
N TYR A 70 4.57 -34.59 -8.95
CA TYR A 70 4.37 -34.30 -10.37
C TYR A 70 5.34 -35.14 -11.20
N VAL A 71 4.80 -35.94 -12.12
CA VAL A 71 5.55 -36.62 -13.18
C VAL A 71 5.40 -35.77 -14.44
N ILE A 72 6.48 -35.10 -14.84
CA ILE A 72 6.45 -34.08 -15.88
C ILE A 72 7.04 -34.68 -17.16
N HIS A 73 6.19 -34.81 -18.17
CA HIS A 73 6.57 -35.38 -19.46
C HIS A 73 7.08 -34.27 -20.38
N ARG A 74 8.27 -34.46 -20.96
CA ARG A 74 8.83 -33.53 -21.95
C ARG A 74 8.73 -34.17 -23.32
N SER A 75 8.51 -33.33 -24.32
CA SER A 75 8.47 -33.80 -25.71
C SER A 75 9.07 -32.79 -26.66
N PHE A 76 9.47 -33.23 -27.85
CA PHE A 76 9.83 -32.36 -28.95
C PHE A 76 8.67 -32.30 -29.93
N CYS A 77 8.16 -31.10 -30.21
CA CYS A 77 7.10 -30.92 -31.20
C CYS A 77 7.72 -30.78 -32.59
N VAL A 78 7.41 -31.70 -33.51
CA VAL A 78 7.99 -31.69 -34.86
C VAL A 78 7.44 -30.55 -35.73
N LEU A 79 6.22 -30.11 -35.48
CA LEU A 79 5.61 -28.98 -36.21
C LEU A 79 6.15 -27.63 -35.73
N CYS A 80 6.31 -27.45 -34.41
CA CYS A 80 6.84 -26.21 -33.84
C CYS A 80 8.36 -26.16 -33.80
N ARG A 81 9.05 -27.28 -34.07
CA ARG A 81 10.49 -27.46 -33.99
C ARG A 81 11.10 -26.97 -32.67
N ARG A 82 10.41 -27.23 -31.54
CA ARG A 82 10.84 -26.82 -30.20
C ARG A 82 10.51 -27.86 -29.15
N GLU A 83 11.23 -27.81 -28.03
CA GLU A 83 10.84 -28.55 -26.84
C GLU A 83 9.51 -28.03 -26.28
N ALA A 84 8.61 -28.95 -25.99
CA ALA A 84 7.35 -28.72 -25.33
C ALA A 84 7.44 -29.30 -23.92
N GLU A 85 7.58 -28.40 -22.95
CA GLU A 85 7.54 -28.69 -21.53
C GLU A 85 6.24 -28.14 -20.94
N PRO A 86 5.43 -28.97 -20.25
CA PRO A 86 4.19 -28.51 -19.66
C PRO A 86 4.44 -27.68 -18.41
N LYS A 87 3.53 -26.74 -18.14
CA LYS A 87 3.51 -25.98 -16.89
C LYS A 87 2.75 -26.77 -15.83
N VAL A 88 3.35 -26.92 -14.65
CA VAL A 88 2.66 -27.42 -13.47
C VAL A 88 1.75 -26.32 -12.93
N GLN A 89 0.44 -26.52 -12.99
CA GLN A 89 -0.54 -25.50 -12.58
C GLN A 89 -0.56 -25.27 -11.06
N GLY A 90 -0.41 -26.32 -10.25
CA GLY A 90 -0.50 -26.22 -8.78
C GLY A 90 0.75 -25.68 -8.09
N ALA A 91 1.83 -25.37 -8.82
CA ALA A 91 3.07 -24.87 -8.22
C ALA A 91 3.95 -24.12 -9.22
N MET A 92 4.42 -22.94 -8.80
CA MET A 92 5.36 -22.12 -9.57
C MET A 92 6.63 -22.89 -10.03
N PRO A 93 7.26 -22.46 -11.14
CA PRO A 93 8.51 -23.07 -11.61
C PRO A 93 9.62 -23.02 -10.55
N GLY A 94 10.26 -24.16 -10.27
CA GLY A 94 11.31 -24.29 -9.26
C GLY A 94 10.84 -24.32 -7.79
N PHE A 95 9.55 -24.11 -7.51
CA PHE A 95 9.04 -24.13 -6.15
C PHE A 95 8.75 -25.57 -5.68
N ARG A 96 9.04 -25.82 -4.41
CA ARG A 96 8.73 -27.08 -3.70
C ARG A 96 7.45 -27.00 -2.87
N PHE A 97 6.81 -25.83 -2.86
CA PHE A 97 5.55 -25.58 -2.19
C PHE A 97 4.53 -25.13 -3.21
N GLY A 98 3.30 -25.59 -3.05
CA GLY A 98 2.21 -25.31 -3.97
C GLY A 98 1.60 -23.93 -3.79
N ASN A 99 0.84 -23.52 -4.80
CA ASN A 99 0.30 -22.18 -4.88
C ASN A 99 -0.73 -21.90 -3.77
N ASN A 100 -1.46 -22.92 -3.29
CA ASN A 100 -2.47 -22.73 -2.23
C ASN A 100 -1.81 -22.40 -0.88
N LEU A 101 -0.74 -23.10 -0.51
CA LEU A 101 0.03 -22.82 0.69
C LEU A 101 0.70 -21.45 0.63
N ILE A 102 1.26 -21.10 -0.53
CA ILE A 102 1.91 -19.80 -0.74
C ILE A 102 0.88 -18.68 -0.62
N ARG A 103 -0.27 -18.82 -1.29
CA ARG A 103 -1.39 -17.89 -1.19
C ARG A 103 -1.85 -17.71 0.25
N TYR A 104 -2.10 -18.80 0.97
CA TYR A 104 -2.51 -18.76 2.37
C TYR A 104 -1.52 -18.00 3.26
N ALA A 105 -0.22 -18.25 3.09
CA ALA A 105 0.81 -17.55 3.85
C ALA A 105 0.88 -16.05 3.53
N VAL A 106 0.73 -15.68 2.25
CA VAL A 106 0.71 -14.28 1.81
C VAL A 106 -0.54 -13.56 2.33
N ASP A 107 -1.70 -14.22 2.33
CA ASP A 107 -2.95 -13.72 2.92
C ASP A 107 -2.76 -13.40 4.41
N LEU A 108 -2.23 -14.35 5.19
CA LEU A 108 -1.96 -14.11 6.62
C LEU A 108 -1.00 -12.92 6.83
N ARG A 109 0.01 -12.77 5.98
CA ARG A 109 0.98 -11.69 6.09
C ARG A 109 0.39 -10.31 5.75
N VAL A 110 -0.34 -10.21 4.64
CA VAL A 110 -0.81 -8.94 4.08
C VAL A 110 -2.19 -8.58 4.60
N GLU A 111 -3.15 -9.51 4.48
CA GLU A 111 -4.55 -9.31 4.84
C GLU A 111 -4.80 -9.49 6.33
N GLU A 112 -4.13 -10.41 7.03
CA GLU A 112 -4.29 -10.58 8.49
C GLU A 112 -3.25 -9.80 9.33
N LYS A 113 -2.35 -9.10 8.65
CA LYS A 113 -1.33 -8.22 9.23
C LYS A 113 -0.49 -8.97 10.28
N MET A 114 -0.16 -10.22 9.98
CA MET A 114 0.60 -11.08 10.88
C MET A 114 2.11 -10.89 10.70
N THR A 115 2.88 -11.16 11.76
CA THR A 115 4.34 -11.23 11.64
C THR A 115 4.75 -12.51 10.92
N TYR A 116 5.93 -12.52 10.28
CA TYR A 116 6.44 -13.75 9.64
C TYR A 116 6.53 -14.92 10.62
N ALA A 117 6.92 -14.67 11.88
CA ALA A 117 6.95 -15.68 12.93
C ALA A 117 5.55 -16.24 13.26
N SER A 118 4.53 -15.37 13.32
CA SER A 118 3.15 -15.79 13.51
C SER A 118 2.65 -16.67 12.36
N VAL A 119 2.96 -16.31 11.11
CA VAL A 119 2.58 -17.11 9.93
C VAL A 119 3.23 -18.49 9.98
N VAL A 120 4.54 -18.56 10.28
CA VAL A 120 5.26 -19.82 10.47
C VAL A 120 4.60 -20.68 11.56
N ASN A 121 4.28 -20.08 12.71
CA ASN A 121 3.67 -20.79 13.82
C ASN A 121 2.28 -21.34 13.47
N ILE A 122 1.47 -20.59 12.72
CA ILE A 122 0.15 -21.05 12.26
C ILE A 122 0.31 -22.22 11.29
N ILE A 123 1.19 -22.11 10.31
CA ILE A 123 1.43 -23.18 9.33
C ILE A 123 1.91 -24.46 10.04
N MET A 124 2.83 -24.35 10.99
CA MET A 124 3.29 -25.49 11.78
C MET A 124 2.16 -26.10 12.62
N LYS A 125 1.38 -25.29 13.35
CA LYS A 125 0.33 -25.80 14.24
C LYS A 125 -0.86 -26.41 13.50
N THR A 126 -1.21 -25.87 12.34
CA THR A 126 -2.39 -26.32 11.58
C THR A 126 -2.06 -27.48 10.63
N TYR A 127 -0.87 -27.48 10.04
CA TYR A 127 -0.52 -28.40 8.97
C TYR A 127 0.71 -29.27 9.26
N SER A 128 1.36 -29.11 10.41
CA SER A 128 2.62 -29.78 10.76
C SER A 128 3.71 -29.57 9.70
N LEU A 129 3.67 -28.43 9.01
CA LEU A 129 4.62 -28.07 7.96
C LEU A 129 5.71 -27.16 8.51
N GLU A 130 6.95 -27.62 8.38
CA GLU A 130 8.12 -26.84 8.72
C GLU A 130 8.48 -25.86 7.59
N VAL A 131 8.25 -24.58 7.85
CA VAL A 131 8.62 -23.46 6.98
C VAL A 131 9.38 -22.42 7.79
N THR A 132 10.28 -21.67 7.14
CA THR A 132 11.05 -20.62 7.81
C THR A 132 10.44 -19.24 7.54
N ALA A 133 10.69 -18.27 8.41
CA ALA A 133 10.30 -16.88 8.18
C ALA A 133 10.88 -16.33 6.86
N GLN A 134 12.09 -16.77 6.49
CA GLN A 134 12.72 -16.45 5.20
C GLN A 134 11.90 -16.99 4.02
N THR A 135 11.38 -18.22 4.13
CA THR A 135 10.54 -18.82 3.09
C THR A 135 9.27 -17.99 2.86
N ILE A 136 8.59 -17.58 3.94
CA ILE A 136 7.39 -16.72 3.85
C ILE A 136 7.73 -15.35 3.26
N HIS A 137 8.88 -14.79 3.64
CA HIS A 137 9.38 -13.54 3.07
C HIS A 137 9.60 -13.65 1.56
N ASP A 138 10.25 -14.72 1.10
CA ASP A 138 10.53 -14.94 -0.33
C ASP A 138 9.25 -15.19 -1.13
N TRP A 139 8.25 -15.85 -0.53
CA TRP A 139 6.91 -15.96 -1.10
C TRP A 139 6.22 -14.61 -1.27
N CYS A 140 6.32 -13.72 -0.29
CA CYS A 140 5.78 -12.36 -0.40
C CYS A 140 6.49 -11.57 -1.50
N LEU A 141 7.83 -11.68 -1.61
CA LEU A 141 8.57 -11.05 -2.70
C LEU A 141 8.12 -11.58 -4.06
N LYS A 142 7.94 -12.90 -4.19
CA LYS A 142 7.50 -13.50 -5.45
C LYS A 142 6.07 -13.11 -5.81
N ALA A 143 5.16 -13.14 -4.85
CA ALA A 143 3.78 -12.69 -5.05
C ALA A 143 3.75 -11.21 -5.47
N ALA A 144 4.59 -10.36 -4.88
CA ALA A 144 4.70 -8.97 -5.27
C ALA A 144 5.29 -8.80 -6.69
N GLU A 145 6.25 -9.61 -7.09
CA GLU A 145 6.78 -9.62 -8.46
C GLU A 145 5.67 -9.95 -9.47
N LEU A 146 4.90 -11.03 -9.22
CA LEU A 146 3.80 -11.46 -10.07
C LEU A 146 2.63 -10.47 -10.09
N SER A 147 2.42 -9.74 -8.99
CA SER A 147 1.38 -8.71 -8.86
C SER A 147 1.68 -7.41 -9.63
N LYS A 148 2.88 -7.27 -10.21
CA LYS A 148 3.31 -6.02 -10.85
C LYS A 148 2.36 -5.51 -11.96
N PRO A 149 1.87 -6.34 -12.90
CA PRO A 149 0.94 -5.87 -13.93
C PRO A 149 -0.37 -5.35 -13.32
N VAL A 150 -0.96 -6.11 -12.38
CA VAL A 150 -2.20 -5.72 -11.68
C VAL A 150 -2.00 -4.41 -10.91
N TYR A 151 -0.85 -4.25 -10.27
CA TYR A 151 -0.50 -3.02 -9.58
C TYR A 151 -0.42 -1.82 -10.53
N GLU A 152 0.19 -1.99 -11.70
CA GLU A 152 0.31 -0.94 -12.70
C GLU A 152 -1.07 -0.54 -13.25
N ASP A 153 -1.95 -1.52 -13.49
CA ASP A 153 -3.34 -1.29 -13.90
C ASP A 153 -4.11 -0.49 -12.84
N ILE A 154 -4.01 -0.87 -11.57
CA ILE A 154 -4.63 -0.14 -10.44
C ILE A 154 -4.09 1.29 -10.36
N ASN A 155 -2.78 1.50 -10.58
CA ASN A 155 -2.19 2.83 -10.56
C ASN A 155 -2.66 3.69 -11.75
N ARG A 156 -2.90 3.09 -12.92
CA ARG A 156 -3.53 3.80 -14.05
C ARG A 156 -4.97 4.19 -13.73
N LEU A 157 -5.76 3.27 -13.15
CA LEU A 157 -7.12 3.54 -12.70
C LEU A 157 -7.17 4.66 -11.65
N ALA A 158 -6.26 4.66 -10.67
CA ALA A 158 -6.13 5.74 -9.69
C ALA A 158 -5.81 7.10 -10.34
N ASN A 159 -5.05 7.10 -11.44
CA ASN A 159 -4.69 8.32 -12.15
C ASN A 159 -5.85 8.91 -12.97
N GLU A 160 -6.91 8.13 -13.24
CA GLU A 160 -8.12 8.57 -13.96
C GLU A 160 -9.22 9.12 -13.04
N GLY A 161 -9.17 8.83 -11.73
CA GLY A 161 -10.20 9.25 -10.78
C GLY A 161 -10.28 10.77 -10.59
N GLN A 162 -11.49 11.31 -10.49
CA GLN A 162 -11.73 12.77 -10.39
C GLN A 162 -11.32 13.37 -9.04
N VAL A 163 -11.45 12.59 -7.96
CA VAL A 163 -11.12 12.99 -6.58
C VAL A 163 -10.04 12.08 -6.04
N LEU A 164 -8.93 12.67 -5.56
CA LEU A 164 -7.80 11.94 -5.02
C LEU A 164 -7.59 12.27 -3.55
N HIS A 165 -7.78 11.26 -2.70
CA HIS A 165 -7.46 11.34 -1.29
C HIS A 165 -6.01 10.95 -1.06
N VAL A 166 -5.30 11.71 -0.23
CA VAL A 166 -3.90 11.44 0.08
C VAL A 166 -3.66 11.48 1.58
N ASP A 167 -2.87 10.52 2.05
CA ASP A 167 -2.38 10.45 3.43
C ASP A 167 -1.01 9.73 3.44
N GLU A 168 -0.32 9.80 4.57
CA GLU A 168 0.96 9.11 4.74
C GLU A 168 1.17 8.62 6.17
N THR A 169 2.06 7.65 6.32
CA THR A 169 2.55 7.28 7.63
C THR A 169 3.99 6.77 7.57
N GLY A 170 4.72 6.95 8.67
CA GLY A 170 6.09 6.47 8.78
C GLY A 170 6.20 4.96 8.59
N MET A 171 7.21 4.52 7.85
CA MET A 171 7.57 3.13 7.64
C MET A 171 9.07 2.98 7.91
N PRO A 172 9.47 2.47 9.08
CA PRO A 172 10.88 2.20 9.35
C PRO A 172 11.40 1.07 8.46
N VAL A 173 12.48 1.33 7.72
CA VAL A 173 13.12 0.37 6.80
C VAL A 173 14.62 0.35 7.07
N ASP A 174 15.14 -0.79 7.50
CA ASP A 174 16.57 -1.04 7.75
C ASP A 174 17.27 0.08 8.57
N GLY A 175 16.59 0.55 9.62
CA GLY A 175 17.09 1.63 10.49
C GLY A 175 16.91 3.04 9.93
N ALA A 176 16.46 3.20 8.69
CA ALA A 176 16.09 4.49 8.10
C ALA A 176 14.60 4.79 8.30
N ASN A 177 14.28 6.09 8.38
CA ASN A 177 12.90 6.57 8.35
C ASN A 177 12.47 6.73 6.89
N GLU A 178 11.58 5.85 6.45
CA GLU A 178 10.85 6.01 5.18
C GLU A 178 9.38 6.28 5.46
N TRP A 179 8.61 6.53 4.40
CA TRP A 179 7.19 6.84 4.48
C TRP A 179 6.40 6.03 3.48
N LEU A 180 5.32 5.42 3.96
CA LEU A 180 4.29 4.82 3.13
C LEU A 180 3.24 5.89 2.85
N TRP A 181 3.15 6.28 1.59
CA TRP A 181 2.13 7.17 1.07
C TRP A 181 0.99 6.36 0.50
N VAL A 182 -0.24 6.82 0.71
CA VAL A 182 -1.43 6.27 0.06
C VAL A 182 -2.09 7.34 -0.79
N LYS A 183 -2.45 6.99 -2.02
CA LYS A 183 -3.39 7.76 -2.83
C LYS A 183 -4.61 6.91 -3.14
N VAL A 184 -5.80 7.48 -2.94
CA VAL A 184 -7.06 6.74 -3.00
C VAL A 184 -8.09 7.49 -3.83
N THR A 185 -8.70 6.79 -4.77
CA THR A 185 -9.87 7.26 -5.53
C THR A 185 -11.08 6.38 -5.19
N LYS A 186 -12.23 6.64 -5.83
CA LYS A 186 -13.42 5.80 -5.72
C LYS A 186 -13.15 4.33 -6.06
N ASP A 187 -12.27 4.07 -7.03
CA ASP A 187 -12.08 2.73 -7.60
C ASP A 187 -10.70 2.10 -7.33
N ALA A 188 -9.74 2.87 -6.81
CA ALA A 188 -8.38 2.39 -6.59
C ALA A 188 -7.77 2.89 -5.27
N THR A 189 -6.90 2.05 -4.67
CA THR A 189 -6.08 2.39 -3.50
C THR A 189 -4.63 2.02 -3.83
N VAL A 190 -3.74 3.00 -3.94
CA VAL A 190 -2.33 2.78 -4.32
C VAL A 190 -1.41 3.23 -3.19
N TYR A 191 -0.47 2.36 -2.82
CA TYR A 191 0.59 2.66 -1.88
C TYR A 191 1.93 2.81 -2.58
N ARG A 192 2.73 3.77 -2.09
CA ARG A 192 4.09 4.05 -2.55
C ARG A 192 5.02 4.27 -1.37
N VAL A 193 6.24 3.82 -1.51
CA VAL A 193 7.29 3.98 -0.50
C VAL A 193 8.23 5.09 -0.94
N TYR A 194 8.51 6.02 -0.05
CA TYR A 194 9.46 7.09 -0.32
C TYR A 194 10.42 7.26 0.87
N GLY A 195 11.71 7.36 0.58
CA GLY A 195 12.74 7.72 1.56
C GLY A 195 12.73 9.20 1.98
N ASN A 196 11.74 9.98 1.56
CA ASN A 196 11.53 11.36 2.00
C ASN A 196 10.04 11.65 2.20
N ARG A 197 9.74 12.54 3.15
CA ARG A 197 8.38 13.00 3.48
C ARG A 197 8.01 14.33 2.82
N GLY A 198 8.74 14.71 1.75
CA GLY A 198 8.73 16.07 1.21
C GLY A 198 7.86 16.24 -0.03
N SER A 199 7.86 17.46 -0.59
CA SER A 199 7.12 17.82 -1.81
C SER A 199 7.44 16.94 -3.02
N LYS A 200 8.64 16.34 -3.06
CA LYS A 200 9.05 15.45 -4.16
C LYS A 200 8.26 14.13 -4.18
N ALA A 201 7.97 13.56 -3.00
CA ALA A 201 7.12 12.37 -2.90
C ALA A 201 5.71 12.67 -3.41
N LEU A 202 5.17 13.84 -3.08
CA LEU A 202 3.87 14.30 -3.59
C LEU A 202 3.86 14.50 -5.11
N GLN A 203 4.89 15.15 -5.68
CA GLN A 203 4.98 15.33 -7.13
C GLN A 203 4.97 13.99 -7.88
N ASP A 204 5.70 13.00 -7.37
CA ASP A 204 5.74 11.65 -7.95
C ASP A 204 4.39 10.92 -7.77
N LEU A 205 3.79 11.02 -6.57
CA LEU A 205 2.51 10.38 -6.27
C LEU A 205 1.37 10.88 -7.18
N PHE A 206 1.37 12.17 -7.49
CA PHE A 206 0.42 12.85 -8.37
C PHE A 206 0.80 12.78 -9.85
N GLN A 207 1.96 12.21 -10.19
CA GLN A 207 2.41 12.16 -11.58
C GLN A 207 1.43 11.38 -12.46
N GLY A 208 0.94 12.06 -13.50
CA GLY A 208 -0.01 11.50 -14.46
C GLY A 208 -1.46 11.42 -13.97
N TRP A 209 -1.77 11.93 -12.78
CA TRP A 209 -3.16 12.06 -12.32
C TRP A 209 -3.87 13.19 -13.08
N LYS A 210 -5.10 12.91 -13.55
CA LYS A 210 -5.91 13.80 -14.41
C LYS A 210 -7.16 14.33 -13.71
N GLY A 211 -7.30 14.07 -12.41
CA GLY A 211 -8.45 14.51 -11.65
C GLY A 211 -8.44 15.99 -11.30
N LYS A 212 -9.47 16.42 -10.58
CA LYS A 212 -9.75 17.84 -10.32
C LYS A 212 -9.40 18.27 -8.90
N VAL A 213 -9.73 17.42 -7.91
CA VAL A 213 -9.68 17.79 -6.49
C VAL A 213 -8.89 16.81 -5.65
N ALA A 214 -7.92 17.34 -4.90
CA ALA A 214 -7.11 16.59 -3.95
C ALA A 214 -7.65 16.78 -2.52
N VAL A 215 -7.95 15.70 -1.83
CA VAL A 215 -8.44 15.71 -0.44
C VAL A 215 -7.30 15.30 0.50
N SER A 216 -7.02 16.11 1.51
CA SER A 216 -5.89 15.90 2.42
C SER A 216 -6.16 16.45 3.83
N ASP A 217 -5.33 16.10 4.82
CA ASP A 217 -5.38 16.69 6.16
C ASP A 217 -4.59 18.02 6.25
N PHE A 218 -4.24 18.47 7.45
CA PHE A 218 -3.44 19.70 7.67
C PHE A 218 -1.94 19.43 7.87
N TYR A 219 -1.44 18.26 7.49
CA TYR A 219 -0.02 17.95 7.62
C TYR A 219 0.83 18.88 6.73
N PRO A 220 1.87 19.55 7.26
CA PRO A 220 2.59 20.58 6.53
C PRO A 220 3.20 20.15 5.19
N ALA A 221 3.59 18.88 5.02
CA ALA A 221 4.14 18.41 3.75
C ALA A 221 3.09 18.45 2.62
N LEU A 222 1.82 18.24 2.95
CA LEU A 222 0.70 18.26 2.00
C LEU A 222 0.39 19.67 1.49
N ASN A 223 0.99 20.72 2.06
CA ASN A 223 0.88 22.09 1.51
C ASN A 223 1.57 22.23 0.14
N ALA A 224 2.41 21.26 -0.24
CA ALA A 224 3.00 21.24 -1.57
C ALA A 224 1.98 20.92 -2.68
N ILE A 225 0.79 20.40 -2.33
CA ILE A 225 -0.28 20.13 -3.30
C ILE A 225 -0.71 21.42 -4.02
N GLY A 226 -0.77 22.55 -3.31
CA GLY A 226 -1.13 23.84 -3.93
C GLY A 226 -0.16 24.31 -5.00
N LYS A 227 1.06 23.76 -5.05
CA LYS A 227 2.03 24.02 -6.12
C LYS A 227 1.78 23.20 -7.39
N LEU A 228 0.85 22.23 -7.34
CA LEU A 228 0.49 21.37 -8.47
C LEU A 228 -0.64 21.98 -9.32
N GLY A 229 -1.22 23.12 -8.92
CA GLY A 229 -2.28 23.79 -9.67
C GLY A 229 -3.62 23.04 -9.67
N VAL A 230 -3.85 22.18 -8.68
CA VAL A 230 -5.08 21.40 -8.51
C VAL A 230 -5.95 22.01 -7.42
N MET A 231 -7.27 21.82 -7.50
CA MET A 231 -8.15 22.23 -6.40
C MET A 231 -7.89 21.33 -5.19
N GLU A 232 -8.02 21.89 -3.99
CA GLU A 232 -7.79 21.17 -2.74
C GLU A 232 -9.02 21.21 -1.84
N GLN A 233 -9.25 20.12 -1.12
CA GLN A 233 -10.17 20.06 0.01
C GLN A 233 -9.40 19.58 1.25
N ARG A 234 -9.32 20.44 2.27
CA ARG A 234 -8.74 20.08 3.58
C ARG A 234 -9.79 19.39 4.45
N CYS A 235 -9.38 18.34 5.14
CA CYS A 235 -10.27 17.50 5.94
C CYS A 235 -10.95 18.30 7.05
N VAL A 236 -12.27 18.51 6.95
CA VAL A 236 -12.96 19.32 7.97
C VAL A 236 -13.02 18.62 9.31
N ALA A 237 -13.02 17.29 9.37
CA ALA A 237 -12.92 16.57 10.65
C ALA A 237 -11.63 16.91 11.42
N HIS A 238 -10.50 17.07 10.70
CA HIS A 238 -9.25 17.54 11.29
C HIS A 238 -9.33 19.01 11.70
N LEU A 239 -9.99 19.86 10.91
CA LEU A 239 -10.19 21.26 11.27
C LEU A 239 -11.01 21.38 12.55
N LEU A 240 -12.09 20.61 12.70
CA LEU A 240 -12.94 20.62 13.90
C LEU A 240 -12.17 20.19 15.16
N ARG A 241 -11.24 19.22 15.05
CA ARG A 241 -10.33 18.87 16.16
C ARG A 241 -9.39 20.01 16.52
N LEU A 242 -8.84 20.72 15.52
CA LEU A 242 -7.98 21.89 15.74
C LEU A 242 -8.76 23.06 16.36
N ILE A 243 -10.02 23.24 15.98
CA ILE A 243 -10.95 24.20 16.57
C ILE A 243 -11.20 23.84 18.04
N GLY A 244 -11.53 22.58 18.36
CA GLY A 244 -11.73 22.13 19.74
C GLY A 244 -10.48 22.35 20.60
N LYS A 245 -9.30 22.00 20.09
CA LYS A 245 -8.03 22.28 20.77
C LYS A 245 -7.80 23.77 21.01
N ALA A 246 -8.16 24.63 20.06
CA ALA A 246 -8.04 26.08 20.23
C ALA A 246 -9.01 26.60 21.30
N LEU A 247 -10.20 26.01 21.43
CA LEU A 247 -11.15 26.33 22.50
C LEU A 247 -10.57 25.97 23.87
N ASP A 248 -10.09 24.73 24.03
CA ASP A 248 -9.54 24.22 25.29
C ASP A 248 -8.33 25.04 25.78
N GLU A 249 -7.52 25.54 24.85
CA GLU A 249 -6.31 26.33 25.15
C GLU A 249 -6.59 27.83 25.31
N SER A 250 -7.74 28.34 24.86
CA SER A 250 -8.04 29.78 24.88
C SER A 250 -8.47 30.26 26.26
N ARG A 251 -8.12 31.50 26.59
CA ARG A 251 -8.61 32.20 27.79
C ARG A 251 -9.54 33.37 27.45
N SER A 252 -9.86 33.55 26.16
CA SER A 252 -10.74 34.63 25.73
C SER A 252 -12.20 34.29 26.07
N PRO A 253 -12.97 35.23 26.66
CA PRO A 253 -14.41 35.04 26.90
C PRO A 253 -15.21 34.93 25.59
N LEU A 254 -14.62 35.34 24.46
CA LEU A 254 -15.24 35.28 23.14
C LEU A 254 -14.89 34.00 22.35
N ALA A 255 -14.06 33.11 22.90
CA ALA A 255 -13.59 31.92 22.20
C ALA A 255 -14.74 30.98 21.81
N GLU A 256 -15.67 30.74 22.74
CA GLU A 256 -16.85 29.89 22.50
C GLU A 256 -17.74 30.45 21.39
N VAL A 257 -18.03 31.75 21.44
CA VAL A 257 -18.88 32.44 20.46
C VAL A 257 -18.22 32.45 19.09
N PHE A 258 -16.93 32.80 19.01
CA PHE A 258 -16.18 32.77 17.76
C PHE A 258 -16.20 31.37 17.12
N ILE A 259 -15.99 30.33 17.92
CA ILE A 259 -15.96 28.95 17.45
C ILE A 259 -17.34 28.45 17.05
N HIS A 260 -18.38 28.85 17.76
CA HIS A 260 -19.77 28.59 17.37
C HIS A 260 -20.06 29.21 16.00
N ASP A 261 -19.82 30.52 15.83
CA ASP A 261 -20.03 31.22 14.56
C ASP A 261 -19.20 30.61 13.41
N LEU A 262 -17.96 30.19 13.68
CA LEU A 262 -17.11 29.51 12.70
C LEU A 262 -17.69 28.16 12.25
N LYS A 263 -18.33 27.42 13.15
CA LYS A 263 -18.96 26.13 12.82
C LYS A 263 -20.19 26.31 11.93
N GLU A 264 -20.94 27.40 12.11
CA GLU A 264 -22.11 27.71 11.28
C GLU A 264 -21.77 27.90 9.80
N LEU A 265 -20.54 28.33 9.48
CA LEU A 265 -20.09 28.44 8.08
C LEU A 265 -20.14 27.10 7.33
N PHE A 266 -20.02 25.98 8.02
CA PHE A 266 -20.08 24.66 7.38
C PHE A 266 -21.49 24.16 7.09
N SER A 267 -22.51 24.88 7.58
CA SER A 267 -23.93 24.64 7.29
C SER A 267 -24.39 25.39 6.04
N LEU A 268 -23.55 26.28 5.49
CA LEU A 268 -23.81 27.00 4.25
C LEU A 268 -23.75 26.07 3.02
N ARG A 269 -24.29 26.55 1.91
CA ARG A 269 -24.47 25.76 0.67
C ARG A 269 -23.57 26.17 -0.50
N SER A 270 -22.78 27.22 -0.34
CA SER A 270 -21.86 27.67 -1.39
C SER A 270 -20.47 27.99 -0.83
N THR A 271 -19.43 27.61 -1.58
CA THR A 271 -18.04 27.93 -1.20
C THR A 271 -17.86 29.44 -1.06
N ARG A 272 -18.41 30.23 -1.99
CA ARG A 272 -18.30 31.70 -2.00
C ARG A 272 -18.90 32.35 -0.76
N GLU A 273 -20.09 31.94 -0.32
CA GLU A 273 -20.71 32.49 0.89
C GLU A 273 -19.94 32.11 2.14
N ALA A 274 -19.43 30.87 2.20
CA ALA A 274 -18.65 30.40 3.34
C ALA A 274 -17.29 31.11 3.46
N GLU A 275 -16.60 31.36 2.35
CA GLU A 275 -15.36 32.14 2.33
C GLU A 275 -15.62 33.60 2.75
N ALA A 276 -16.65 34.25 2.20
CA ALA A 276 -17.02 35.61 2.60
C ALA A 276 -17.50 35.69 4.06
N GLY A 277 -18.17 34.64 4.55
CA GLY A 277 -18.53 34.47 5.96
C GLY A 277 -17.30 34.36 6.84
N LEU A 278 -16.30 33.57 6.43
CA LEU A 278 -15.03 33.43 7.14
C LEU A 278 -14.31 34.76 7.29
N ASP A 279 -14.19 35.53 6.20
CA ASP A 279 -13.54 36.85 6.25
C ASP A 279 -14.26 37.79 7.23
N ARG A 280 -15.60 37.85 7.17
CA ARG A 280 -16.42 38.63 8.13
C ARG A 280 -16.21 38.21 9.58
N LEU A 281 -16.10 36.91 9.86
CA LEU A 281 -15.84 36.43 11.23
C LEU A 281 -14.44 36.78 11.70
N LEU A 282 -13.43 36.65 10.84
CA LEU A 282 -12.05 36.98 11.20
C LEU A 282 -11.87 38.47 11.50
N ASP A 283 -12.65 39.34 10.84
CA ASP A 283 -12.69 40.77 11.13
C ASP A 283 -13.48 41.07 12.41
N LYS A 284 -14.70 40.52 12.54
CA LYS A 284 -15.56 40.68 13.75
C LYS A 284 -14.84 40.33 15.04
N TYR A 285 -14.06 39.23 15.05
CA TYR A 285 -13.34 38.74 16.22
C TYR A 285 -11.85 39.15 16.24
N GLY A 286 -11.43 40.09 15.37
CA GLY A 286 -10.03 40.41 15.16
C GLY A 286 -9.27 40.82 16.42
N GLU A 287 -9.89 41.55 17.34
CA GLU A 287 -9.28 41.96 18.62
C GLU A 287 -9.09 40.78 19.58
N ALA A 288 -10.12 39.95 19.76
CA ALA A 288 -10.07 38.75 20.58
C ALA A 288 -9.00 37.77 20.05
N ILE A 289 -8.97 37.59 18.73
CA ILE A 289 -7.92 36.82 18.05
C ILE A 289 -6.55 37.44 18.33
N ARG A 290 -6.39 38.77 18.28
CA ARG A 290 -5.12 39.45 18.56
C ARG A 290 -4.72 39.39 20.04
N ALA A 291 -5.63 39.15 20.97
CA ALA A 291 -5.30 38.99 22.39
C ALA A 291 -4.92 37.55 22.77
N ASP A 292 -5.41 36.53 22.05
CA ASP A 292 -5.28 35.12 22.45
C ASP A 292 -4.38 34.28 21.52
N LYS A 293 -3.36 33.62 22.09
CA LYS A 293 -2.37 32.83 21.32
C LYS A 293 -2.96 31.59 20.63
N ALA A 294 -3.97 30.95 21.21
CA ALA A 294 -4.66 29.81 20.60
C ALA A 294 -5.48 30.27 19.39
N LEU A 295 -6.26 31.35 19.56
CA LEU A 295 -7.05 31.94 18.48
C LEU A 295 -6.18 32.50 17.34
N LYS A 296 -5.02 33.13 17.65
CA LYS A 296 -4.03 33.54 16.63
C LYS A 296 -3.58 32.38 15.75
N ARG A 297 -3.24 31.24 16.37
CA ARG A 297 -2.74 30.06 15.64
C ARG A 297 -3.83 29.49 14.74
N LEU A 298 -5.06 29.38 15.24
CA LEU A 298 -6.21 28.95 14.46
C LEU A 298 -6.50 29.90 13.29
N CYS A 299 -6.56 31.21 13.54
CA CYS A 299 -6.75 32.23 12.51
C CYS A 299 -5.68 32.17 11.41
N LYS A 300 -4.40 32.01 11.77
CA LYS A 300 -3.31 31.85 10.80
C LYS A 300 -3.50 30.60 9.92
N LEU A 301 -3.99 29.51 10.50
CA LEU A 301 -4.31 28.28 9.77
C LEU A 301 -5.51 28.47 8.84
N LEU A 302 -6.61 29.06 9.33
CA LEU A 302 -7.80 29.37 8.54
C LEU A 302 -7.46 30.25 7.34
N LYS A 303 -6.73 31.35 7.55
CA LYS A 303 -6.28 32.26 6.47
C LYS A 303 -5.41 31.55 5.44
N ARG A 304 -4.48 30.70 5.89
CA ARG A 304 -3.59 29.95 4.99
C ARG A 304 -4.37 28.99 4.08
N HIS A 305 -5.43 28.36 4.59
CA HIS A 305 -6.15 27.30 3.90
C HIS A 305 -7.53 27.72 3.40
N ARG A 306 -7.85 29.02 3.41
CA ARG A 306 -9.22 29.53 3.18
C ARG A 306 -9.88 28.96 1.92
N ASN A 307 -9.14 28.93 0.81
CA ASN A 307 -9.58 28.46 -0.50
C ASN A 307 -9.73 26.93 -0.61
N HIS A 308 -9.55 26.21 0.50
CA HIS A 308 -9.48 24.75 0.52
C HIS A 308 -10.40 24.16 1.61
N LEU A 309 -11.12 24.98 2.38
CA LEU A 309 -11.96 24.51 3.47
C LEU A 309 -13.35 24.09 3.00
N PHE A 310 -13.86 24.75 1.95
CA PHE A 310 -15.26 24.68 1.52
C PHE A 310 -15.43 24.16 0.09
N THR A 311 -14.36 23.70 -0.58
CA THR A 311 -14.37 23.20 -1.96
C THR A 311 -15.42 22.11 -2.22
N TYR A 312 -15.72 21.30 -1.20
CA TYR A 312 -16.76 20.25 -1.25
C TYR A 312 -18.17 20.79 -1.50
N MET A 313 -18.45 22.07 -1.21
CA MET A 313 -19.79 22.65 -1.37
C MET A 313 -20.16 22.82 -2.85
N ASP A 314 -19.18 23.15 -3.69
CA ASP A 314 -19.39 23.40 -5.12
C ASP A 314 -19.05 22.16 -5.99
N GLN A 315 -18.39 21.14 -5.42
CA GLN A 315 -17.94 19.95 -6.13
C GLN A 315 -18.64 18.70 -5.58
N GLY A 316 -19.77 18.31 -6.17
CA GLY A 316 -20.69 17.30 -5.60
C GLY A 316 -20.11 15.91 -5.30
N GLU A 317 -19.02 15.50 -5.96
CA GLU A 317 -18.34 14.22 -5.68
C GLU A 317 -17.27 14.31 -4.59
N VAL A 318 -16.90 15.52 -4.16
CA VAL A 318 -15.82 15.75 -3.20
C VAL A 318 -16.38 15.63 -1.79
N PRO A 319 -15.86 14.71 -0.97
CA PRO A 319 -16.26 14.62 0.43
C PRO A 319 -15.64 15.75 1.26
N ARG A 320 -16.36 16.15 2.31
CA ARG A 320 -15.89 17.12 3.31
C ARG A 320 -14.69 16.62 4.14
N THR A 321 -14.45 15.31 4.19
CA THR A 321 -13.42 14.69 5.05
C THR A 321 -12.47 13.80 4.26
N ASN A 322 -11.26 13.59 4.80
CA ASN A 322 -10.27 12.65 4.26
C ASN A 322 -10.41 11.23 4.84
N ASN A 323 -11.60 10.87 5.32
CA ASN A 323 -11.87 9.59 5.99
C ASN A 323 -11.49 8.39 5.12
N LEU A 324 -11.56 8.53 3.79
CA LEU A 324 -11.19 7.48 2.85
C LEU A 324 -9.70 7.13 2.97
N ALA A 325 -8.78 8.08 2.80
CA ALA A 325 -7.35 7.78 2.93
C ALA A 325 -6.98 7.35 4.37
N GLU A 326 -7.56 8.00 5.39
CA GLU A 326 -7.37 7.60 6.80
C GLU A 326 -7.80 6.15 7.05
N ARG A 327 -8.88 5.68 6.42
CA ARG A 327 -9.33 4.29 6.52
C ARG A 327 -8.37 3.35 5.79
N GLU A 328 -7.95 3.73 4.59
CA GLU A 328 -7.07 2.89 3.77
C GLU A 328 -5.65 2.79 4.35
N ILE A 329 -5.15 3.76 5.12
CA ILE A 329 -3.83 3.65 5.73
C ILE A 329 -3.79 2.79 7.01
N ARG A 330 -4.95 2.61 7.70
CA ARG A 330 -5.05 1.85 8.96
C ARG A 330 -4.55 0.40 8.89
N PRO A 331 -4.86 -0.39 7.85
CA PRO A 331 -4.31 -1.74 7.71
C PRO A 331 -2.78 -1.79 7.85
N PHE A 332 -2.07 -0.84 7.24
CA PHE A 332 -0.62 -0.75 7.38
C PHE A 332 -0.21 -0.30 8.78
N ILE A 333 -0.92 0.64 9.41
CA ILE A 333 -0.64 1.06 10.79
C ILE A 333 -0.73 -0.14 11.76
N VAL A 334 -1.71 -1.02 11.59
CA VAL A 334 -1.85 -2.25 12.38
C VAL A 334 -0.65 -3.17 12.17
N LEU A 335 -0.27 -3.42 10.92
CA LEU A 335 0.92 -4.21 10.62
C LEU A 335 2.18 -3.61 11.22
N ARG A 336 2.38 -2.30 11.06
CA ARG A 336 3.55 -1.59 11.60
C ARG A 336 3.66 -1.73 13.11
N LYS A 337 2.55 -1.66 13.85
CA LYS A 337 2.54 -1.88 15.31
C LYS A 337 2.97 -3.30 15.70
N ARG A 338 2.64 -4.31 14.87
CA ARG A 338 3.00 -5.72 15.10
C ARG A 338 4.41 -6.08 14.63
N ALA A 339 4.79 -5.64 13.44
CA ALA A 339 6.05 -6.01 12.77
C ALA A 339 7.20 -5.04 13.06
N GLN A 340 6.90 -3.83 13.56
CA GLN A 340 7.81 -2.73 13.91
C GLN A 340 8.60 -2.10 12.75
N CYS A 341 9.25 -2.89 11.90
CA CYS A 341 10.05 -2.41 10.78
C CYS A 341 10.13 -3.41 9.62
N PHE A 342 10.58 -2.93 8.47
CA PHE A 342 11.07 -3.76 7.37
C PHE A 342 12.60 -3.83 7.42
N ARG A 343 13.18 -4.95 7.02
CA ARG A 343 14.65 -5.17 7.00
C ARG A 343 15.30 -4.91 5.65
N SER A 344 14.52 -4.52 4.63
CA SER A 344 15.02 -4.15 3.31
C SER A 344 14.00 -3.30 2.55
N GLU A 345 14.49 -2.41 1.69
CA GLU A 345 13.69 -1.59 0.77
C GLU A 345 12.83 -2.48 -0.15
N ALA A 346 13.41 -3.56 -0.67
CA ALA A 346 12.68 -4.54 -1.49
C ALA A 346 11.47 -5.16 -0.77
N SER A 347 11.58 -5.45 0.53
CA SER A 347 10.47 -6.00 1.33
C SER A 347 9.39 -4.94 1.58
N ALA A 348 9.79 -3.71 1.84
CA ALA A 348 8.90 -2.56 1.99
C ALA A 348 8.11 -2.27 0.70
N GLU A 349 8.78 -2.22 -0.45
CA GLU A 349 8.14 -2.04 -1.76
C GLU A 349 7.23 -3.20 -2.13
N ALA A 350 7.68 -4.44 -1.89
CA ALA A 350 6.86 -5.64 -2.12
C ALA A 350 5.58 -5.59 -1.29
N HIS A 351 5.68 -5.19 -0.02
CA HIS A 351 4.52 -5.04 0.83
C HIS A 351 3.58 -3.93 0.34
N ALA A 352 4.09 -2.75 -0.01
CA ALA A 352 3.27 -1.67 -0.57
C ALA A 352 2.51 -2.10 -1.83
N ARG A 353 3.16 -2.89 -2.70
CA ARG A 353 2.56 -3.44 -3.91
C ARG A 353 1.44 -4.44 -3.60
N LEU A 354 1.70 -5.42 -2.73
CA LEU A 354 0.68 -6.38 -2.31
C LEU A 354 -0.50 -5.70 -1.62
N LEU A 355 -0.21 -4.73 -0.75
CA LEU A 355 -1.22 -3.94 -0.06
C LEU A 355 -2.11 -3.16 -1.03
N THR A 356 -1.55 -2.64 -2.13
CA THR A 356 -2.30 -1.97 -3.20
C THR A 356 -3.28 -2.91 -3.88
N VAL A 357 -2.82 -4.10 -4.26
CA VAL A 357 -3.66 -5.11 -4.91
C VAL A 357 -4.76 -5.58 -3.96
N TRP A 358 -4.39 -5.96 -2.73
CA TRP A 358 -5.34 -6.40 -1.71
C TRP A 358 -6.39 -5.34 -1.43
N ARG A 359 -6.00 -4.10 -1.10
CA ARG A 359 -6.96 -3.05 -0.74
C ARG A 359 -7.90 -2.67 -1.86
N THR A 360 -7.40 -2.59 -3.08
CA THR A 360 -8.24 -2.27 -4.23
C THR A 360 -9.25 -3.39 -4.49
N ARG A 361 -8.80 -4.65 -4.56
CA ARG A 361 -9.69 -5.79 -4.82
C ARG A 361 -10.67 -6.04 -3.66
N PHE A 362 -10.23 -5.87 -2.42
CA PHE A 362 -11.07 -5.96 -1.22
C PHE A 362 -12.24 -4.96 -1.27
N ARG A 363 -11.99 -3.70 -1.68
CA ARG A 363 -13.06 -2.69 -1.83
C ARG A 363 -14.08 -3.05 -2.89
N SER A 364 -13.67 -3.78 -3.93
CA SER A 364 -14.55 -4.29 -5.00
C SER A 364 -15.14 -5.68 -4.72
N GLY A 365 -14.88 -6.28 -3.56
CA GLY A 365 -15.36 -7.64 -3.22
C GLY A 365 -14.71 -8.77 -4.04
N GLN A 366 -13.54 -8.53 -4.64
CA GLN A 366 -12.85 -9.49 -5.51
C GLN A 366 -11.79 -10.30 -4.74
N PRO A 367 -11.61 -11.60 -5.06
CA PRO A 367 -10.50 -12.39 -4.54
C PRO A 367 -9.14 -11.80 -4.96
N TRP A 368 -8.31 -11.41 -3.99
CA TRP A 368 -7.24 -10.47 -4.31
C TRP A 368 -5.98 -11.08 -4.93
N LEU A 369 -5.72 -12.37 -4.71
CA LEU A 369 -4.63 -13.12 -5.36
C LEU A 369 -5.07 -13.93 -6.60
N ALA A 370 -6.35 -13.91 -6.95
CA ALA A 370 -6.83 -14.64 -8.13
C ALA A 370 -6.20 -14.10 -9.42
N GLY A 371 -5.74 -15.02 -10.27
CA GLY A 371 -5.02 -14.70 -11.51
C GLY A 371 -3.58 -14.22 -11.32
N ILE A 372 -3.07 -14.22 -10.09
CA ILE A 372 -1.67 -13.87 -9.76
C ILE A 372 -0.90 -15.11 -9.31
N LEU A 373 -1.47 -15.90 -8.40
CA LEU A 373 -0.92 -17.15 -7.88
C LEU A 373 -1.79 -18.35 -8.25
#